data_AF-A0A367JR26-F1
#
_entry.id   AF-A0A367JR26-F1
#
_cell.length_a   1.000
_cell.length_b   1.000
_cell.length_c   1.000
_cell.angle_alpha   90.00
_cell.angle_beta   90.00
_cell.angle_gamma   90.00
#
_symmetry.space_group_name_H-M   'P 1'
#
loop_
_entity.id
_entity.type
_entity.pdbx_description
1 polymer ?
#
loop_
_entity_poly.entity_id
_entity_poly.type
_entity_poly.pdbx_seq_one_letter_code
_entity_poly.pdbx_strand_id
1 'polypeptide(L)'
;MLIVLTGLLIPLISYLAYKAGTKPDFLPINCVLFGYSCPHDIPVQGYYDEKYKSIYDLFLQNFKNGLEVGAGLSVYVDGQQVVDLYGGWKDPKTKIPYTNDTLQMVFSSTKFLNAIIVAQLVEQGLLSYEERIATYWPEFAQGDKEN
;
A
#
# COMPACT_ATOMS: atom_id res chain seq x y z
N MET A 1 2.88 28.84 -40.07
CA MET A 1 2.80 29.26 -38.66
C MET A 1 1.62 28.63 -37.91
N LEU A 2 0.40 28.63 -38.47
CA LEU A 2 -0.80 28.03 -37.83
C LEU A 2 -0.73 26.51 -37.61
N ILE A 3 -0.07 25.76 -38.51
CA ILE A 3 0.05 24.29 -38.45
C ILE A 3 1.00 23.81 -37.33
N VAL A 4 1.97 24.65 -36.92
CA VAL A 4 2.93 24.30 -35.86
C VAL A 4 2.32 24.51 -34.47
N LEU A 5 1.45 25.51 -34.33
CA LEU A 5 0.72 25.79 -33.07
C LEU A 5 -0.28 24.69 -32.73
N THR A 6 -0.98 24.11 -33.71
CA THR A 6 -1.91 23.00 -33.47
C THR A 6 -1.22 21.69 -33.10
N GLY A 7 0.00 21.46 -33.62
CA GLY A 7 0.78 20.23 -33.38
C GLY A 7 1.27 20.05 -31.94
N LEU A 8 1.44 21.14 -31.18
CA LEU A 8 1.85 21.10 -29.77
C LEU A 8 0.69 21.28 -28.79
N LEU A 9 -0.39 21.97 -29.22
CA LEU A 9 -1.52 22.28 -28.35
C LEU A 9 -2.35 21.02 -28.03
N ILE A 10 -2.60 20.16 -29.02
CA ILE A 10 -3.38 18.92 -28.81
C ILE A 10 -2.65 17.97 -27.85
N PRO A 11 -1.35 17.63 -28.04
CA PRO A 11 -0.61 16.81 -27.07
C PRO A 11 -0.58 17.42 -25.67
N LEU A 12 -0.43 18.73 -25.55
CA LEU A 12 -0.41 19.42 -24.27
C LEU A 12 -1.77 19.32 -23.56
N ILE A 13 -2.87 19.58 -24.27
CA ILE A 13 -4.23 19.45 -23.71
C ILE A 13 -4.51 18.00 -23.30
N SER A 14 -4.16 17.03 -24.15
CA SER A 14 -4.31 15.60 -23.83
C SER A 14 -3.49 15.19 -22.61
N TYR A 15 -2.25 15.68 -22.49
CA TYR A 15 -1.39 15.41 -21.33
C TYR A 15 -1.94 16.03 -20.04
N LEU A 16 -2.41 17.28 -20.09
CA LEU A 16 -3.01 17.95 -18.94
C LEU A 16 -4.33 17.29 -18.52
N ALA A 17 -5.18 16.89 -19.48
CA ALA A 17 -6.41 16.17 -19.22
C ALA A 17 -6.15 14.79 -18.61
N TYR A 18 -5.16 14.06 -19.12
CA TYR A 18 -4.72 12.79 -18.55
C TYR A 18 -4.27 12.99 -17.10
N LYS A 19 -3.35 13.93 -16.86
CA LYS A 19 -2.87 14.24 -15.50
C LYS A 19 -3.98 14.69 -14.54
N ALA A 20 -4.96 15.45 -15.01
CA ALA A 20 -6.10 15.87 -14.20
C ALA A 20 -7.03 14.68 -13.87
N GLY A 21 -7.23 13.77 -14.83
CA GLY A 21 -8.06 12.57 -14.65
C GLY A 21 -7.41 11.47 -13.82
N THR A 22 -6.09 11.36 -13.84
CA THR A 22 -5.33 10.38 -13.05
C THR A 22 -4.69 10.98 -11.80
N LYS A 23 -5.06 12.21 -11.41
CA LYS A 23 -4.48 12.85 -10.24
C LYS A 23 -4.84 12.05 -8.97
N PRO A 24 -3.92 11.90 -8.02
CA PRO A 24 -4.27 11.44 -6.69
C PRO A 24 -5.23 12.43 -6.02
N ASP A 25 -6.23 11.95 -5.30
CA ASP A 25 -7.27 12.80 -4.68
C ASP A 25 -6.70 13.84 -3.69
N PHE A 26 -5.55 13.54 -3.11
CA PHE A 26 -4.88 14.33 -2.08
C PHE A 26 -3.85 15.32 -2.62
N LEU A 27 -3.47 15.23 -3.90
CA LEU A 27 -2.59 16.23 -4.51
C LEU A 27 -3.41 17.38 -5.11
N PRO A 28 -3.09 18.64 -4.76
CA PRO A 28 -3.65 19.81 -5.43
C PRO A 28 -3.40 19.76 -6.94
N ILE A 29 -4.39 20.17 -7.74
CA ILE A 29 -4.29 20.09 -9.21
C ILE A 29 -3.11 20.89 -9.76
N ASN A 30 -2.77 22.01 -9.13
CA ASN A 30 -1.61 22.81 -9.45
C ASN A 30 -0.27 22.10 -9.16
N CYS A 31 -0.20 21.29 -8.11
CA CYS A 31 0.96 20.45 -7.86
C CYS A 31 1.14 19.44 -8.99
N VAL A 32 0.07 18.77 -9.41
CA VAL A 32 0.13 17.73 -10.46
C VAL A 32 0.45 18.30 -11.84
N LEU A 33 -0.20 19.41 -12.21
CA LEU A 33 -0.07 20.01 -13.54
C LEU A 33 1.21 20.86 -13.70
N PHE A 34 1.63 21.55 -12.65
CA PHE A 34 2.64 22.60 -12.75
C PHE A 34 3.75 22.52 -11.68
N GLY A 35 3.65 21.61 -10.71
CA GLY A 35 4.68 21.42 -9.68
C GLY A 35 4.72 22.49 -8.59
N TYR A 36 3.69 23.31 -8.41
CA TYR A 36 3.62 24.33 -7.35
C TYR A 36 2.48 24.08 -6.34
N SER A 37 2.67 24.56 -5.11
CA SER A 37 1.81 24.29 -3.93
C SER A 37 1.60 22.78 -3.66
N CYS A 38 2.64 21.99 -3.88
CA CYS A 38 2.65 20.61 -3.44
C CYS A 38 2.67 20.54 -1.90
N PRO A 39 2.13 19.46 -1.29
CA PRO A 39 2.31 19.24 0.14
C PRO A 39 3.81 19.15 0.47
N HIS A 40 4.30 20.04 1.32
CA HIS A 40 5.71 20.07 1.73
C HIS A 40 5.91 19.47 3.14
N ASP A 41 4.89 19.53 4.00
CA ASP A 41 4.92 19.02 5.37
C ASP A 41 4.15 17.71 5.49
N ILE A 42 4.68 16.64 4.89
CA ILE A 42 4.15 15.29 5.09
C ILE A 42 4.64 14.80 6.46
N PRO A 43 3.76 14.54 7.45
CA PRO A 43 4.19 14.07 8.75
C PRO A 43 4.68 12.62 8.59
N VAL A 44 5.99 12.41 8.57
CA VAL A 44 6.60 11.07 8.64
C VAL A 44 7.33 10.97 9.97
N GLN A 45 7.05 9.90 10.70
CA GLN A 45 7.57 9.63 12.03
C GLN A 45 8.01 8.16 12.14
N GLY A 46 8.68 7.85 13.24
CA GLY A 46 9.18 6.52 13.54
C GLY A 46 10.71 6.48 13.62
N TYR A 47 11.26 5.29 13.41
CA TYR A 47 12.68 4.98 13.54
C TYR A 47 13.20 4.25 12.31
N TYR A 48 14.47 4.48 12.00
CA TYR A 48 15.26 3.64 11.11
C TYR A 48 16.70 3.62 11.60
N ASP A 49 17.37 2.48 11.46
CA ASP A 49 18.81 2.41 11.60
C ASP A 49 19.46 3.13 10.40
N GLU A 50 20.46 3.97 10.67
CA GLU A 50 21.19 4.78 9.67
C GLU A 50 21.68 3.97 8.47
N LYS A 51 22.05 2.71 8.68
CA LYS A 51 22.44 1.78 7.60
C LYS A 51 21.34 1.62 6.54
N TYR A 52 20.08 1.77 6.92
CA TYR A 52 18.89 1.63 6.07
C TYR A 52 18.22 2.96 5.74
N LYS A 53 18.91 4.09 5.90
CA LYS A 53 18.39 5.44 5.58
C LYS A 53 17.77 5.54 4.18
N SER A 54 18.30 4.81 3.20
CA SER A 54 17.73 4.81 1.84
C SER A 54 16.27 4.35 1.79
N ILE A 55 15.83 3.50 2.73
CA ILE A 55 14.43 3.06 2.85
C ILE A 55 13.55 4.23 3.32
N TYR A 56 14.01 5.00 4.31
CA TYR A 56 13.32 6.22 4.74
C TYR A 56 13.19 7.23 3.60
N ASP A 57 14.28 7.45 2.85
CA ASP A 57 14.27 8.40 1.73
C ASP A 57 13.26 7.99 0.64
N LEU A 58 13.18 6.70 0.32
CA LEU A 58 12.20 6.15 -0.62
C LEU A 58 10.76 6.25 -0.09
N PHE A 59 10.55 5.94 1.19
CA PHE A 59 9.24 6.07 1.83
C PHE A 59 8.74 7.52 1.77
N LEU A 60 9.59 8.48 2.13
CA LEU A 60 9.28 9.91 2.01
C LEU A 60 9.06 10.34 0.54
N GLN A 61 9.82 9.79 -0.40
CA GLN A 61 9.68 10.08 -1.82
C GLN A 61 8.32 9.63 -2.37
N ASN A 62 7.77 8.50 -1.91
CA ASN A 62 6.44 8.04 -2.31
C ASN A 62 5.36 9.08 -1.97
N PHE A 63 5.40 9.68 -0.78
CA PHE A 63 4.48 10.77 -0.43
C PHE A 63 4.70 12.02 -1.28
N LYS A 64 5.97 12.43 -1.48
CA LYS A 64 6.31 13.59 -2.32
C LYS A 64 5.85 13.43 -3.77
N ASN A 65 5.86 12.20 -4.28
CA ASN A 65 5.41 11.86 -5.62
C ASN A 65 3.88 11.68 -5.72
N GLY A 66 3.14 11.77 -4.61
CA GLY A 66 1.70 11.56 -4.59
C GLY A 66 1.27 10.11 -4.75
N LEU A 67 2.13 9.15 -4.37
CA LEU A 67 1.79 7.72 -4.40
C LEU A 67 1.09 7.26 -3.13
N GLU A 68 1.21 8.01 -2.03
CA GLU A 68 0.68 7.62 -0.72
C GLU A 68 -0.16 8.71 -0.07
N VAL A 69 -1.30 8.31 0.50
CA VAL A 69 -2.14 9.17 1.36
C VAL A 69 -1.65 9.09 2.81
N GLY A 70 -1.54 7.86 3.31
CA GLY A 70 -1.06 7.49 4.63
C GLY A 70 -0.57 6.06 4.57
N ALA A 71 0.58 5.78 5.16
CA ALA A 71 1.22 4.48 5.08
C ALA A 71 2.02 4.17 6.35
N GLY A 72 2.21 2.87 6.60
CA GLY A 72 3.15 2.33 7.58
C GLY A 72 4.08 1.33 6.92
N LEU A 73 5.34 1.28 7.35
CA LEU A 73 6.38 0.38 6.86
C LEU A 73 7.22 -0.13 8.03
N SER A 74 7.26 -1.45 8.17
CA SER A 74 8.10 -2.13 9.16
C SER A 74 9.00 -3.15 8.46
N VAL A 75 10.29 -3.15 8.77
CA VAL A 75 11.29 -4.04 8.15
C VAL A 75 12.12 -4.72 9.23
N TYR A 76 12.24 -6.04 9.09
CA TYR A 76 13.01 -6.90 9.99
C TYR A 76 14.17 -7.56 9.22
N VAL A 77 15.36 -7.57 9.84
CA VAL A 77 16.55 -8.30 9.36
C VAL A 77 17.05 -9.17 10.51
N ASP A 78 17.19 -10.47 10.27
CA ASP A 78 17.60 -11.46 11.29
C ASP A 78 16.79 -11.37 12.60
N GLY A 79 15.48 -11.13 12.46
CA GLY A 79 14.55 -11.01 13.59
C GLY A 79 14.61 -9.67 14.34
N GLN A 80 15.47 -8.73 13.95
CA GLN A 80 15.56 -7.39 14.54
C GLN A 80 14.82 -6.36 13.67
N GLN A 81 13.99 -5.52 14.29
CA GLN A 81 13.32 -4.43 13.60
C GLN A 81 14.33 -3.31 13.30
N VAL A 82 14.62 -3.09 12.02
CA VAL A 82 15.62 -2.11 11.58
C VAL A 82 14.98 -0.84 11.03
N VAL A 83 13.70 -0.90 10.64
CA VAL A 83 12.89 0.24 10.20
C VAL A 83 11.48 0.07 10.74
N ASP A 84 10.93 1.16 11.27
CA ASP A 84 9.53 1.31 11.68
C ASP A 84 9.07 2.73 11.38
N LEU A 85 8.37 2.92 10.27
CA LEU A 85 7.97 4.23 9.78
C LEU A 85 6.47 4.29 9.59
N TYR A 86 5.90 5.46 9.85
CA TYR A 86 4.51 5.74 9.53
C TYR A 86 4.37 7.22 9.17
N GLY A 87 3.39 7.54 8.35
CA GLY A 87 3.19 8.94 7.99
C GLY A 87 2.05 9.20 7.03
N GLY A 88 1.82 10.49 6.79
CA GLY A 88 0.70 10.99 6.01
C GLY A 88 -0.59 11.04 6.83
N TRP A 89 -1.71 10.72 6.19
CA TRP A 89 -3.05 10.93 6.73
C TRP A 89 -3.87 9.64 6.68
N LYS A 90 -4.57 9.34 7.78
CA LYS A 90 -5.62 8.31 7.79
C LYS A 90 -6.81 8.74 6.94
N ASP A 91 -7.13 10.03 7.01
CA ASP A 91 -8.14 10.66 6.17
C ASP A 91 -7.63 12.05 5.74
N PRO A 92 -7.35 12.26 4.45
CA PRO A 92 -6.81 13.52 3.95
C PRO A 92 -7.84 14.66 3.98
N LYS A 93 -9.15 14.37 3.99
CA LYS A 93 -10.20 15.41 4.03
C LYS A 93 -10.32 16.02 5.41
N THR A 94 -10.30 15.18 6.44
CA THR A 94 -10.39 15.61 7.85
C THR A 94 -9.02 15.90 8.48
N LYS A 95 -7.93 15.62 7.76
CA LYS A 95 -6.54 15.79 8.23
C LYS A 95 -6.26 15.03 9.52
N ILE A 96 -6.81 13.83 9.65
CA ILE A 96 -6.45 12.91 10.74
C ILE A 96 -5.12 12.26 10.38
N PRO A 97 -4.06 12.39 11.21
CA PRO A 97 -2.75 11.84 10.89
C PRO A 97 -2.78 10.32 10.86
N TYR A 98 -1.95 9.73 10.00
CA TYR A 98 -1.65 8.31 10.05
C TYR A 98 -0.58 8.09 11.13
N THR A 99 -0.92 7.33 12.15
CA THR A 99 -0.05 7.03 13.31
C THR A 99 0.31 5.55 13.36
N ASN A 100 1.24 5.19 14.24
CA ASN A 100 1.56 3.79 14.57
C ASN A 100 0.34 2.95 15.02
N ASP A 101 -0.68 3.59 15.60
CA ASP A 101 -1.92 2.93 16.03
C ASP A 101 -3.01 2.88 14.93
N THR A 102 -2.72 3.37 13.72
CA THR A 102 -3.71 3.40 12.65
C THR A 102 -3.93 2.01 12.06
N LEU A 103 -5.12 1.46 12.28
CA LEU A 103 -5.54 0.22 11.64
C LEU A 103 -5.89 0.46 10.16
N GLN A 104 -5.32 -0.37 9.29
CA GLN A 104 -5.53 -0.36 7.84
C GLN A 104 -6.22 -1.66 7.40
N MET A 105 -7.14 -1.56 6.44
CA MET A 105 -7.69 -2.73 5.76
C MET A 105 -6.60 -3.36 4.87
N VAL A 106 -6.16 -4.57 5.20
CA VAL A 106 -5.04 -5.27 4.52
C VAL A 106 -5.48 -6.27 3.44
N PHE A 107 -6.79 -6.37 3.17
CA PHE A 107 -7.40 -7.22 2.15
C PHE A 107 -6.87 -8.66 2.18
N SER A 108 -6.37 -9.17 1.05
CA SER A 108 -5.90 -10.55 0.91
C SER A 108 -4.72 -10.90 1.79
N SER A 109 -4.02 -9.93 2.38
CA SER A 109 -2.94 -10.21 3.33
C SER A 109 -3.44 -11.00 4.55
N THR A 110 -4.72 -10.93 4.89
CA THR A 110 -5.33 -11.76 5.94
C THR A 110 -5.21 -13.27 5.65
N LYS A 111 -5.08 -13.69 4.38
CA LYS A 111 -4.88 -15.10 4.03
C LYS A 111 -3.59 -15.67 4.61
N PHE A 112 -2.55 -14.84 4.79
CA PHE A 112 -1.31 -15.26 5.44
C PHE A 112 -1.56 -15.65 6.90
N LEU A 113 -2.35 -14.86 7.65
CA LEU A 113 -2.73 -15.19 9.02
C LEU A 113 -3.55 -16.49 9.08
N ASN A 114 -4.48 -16.69 8.13
CA ASN A 114 -5.23 -17.94 8.04
C ASN A 114 -4.31 -19.14 7.79
N ALA A 115 -3.29 -19.00 6.95
CA ALA A 115 -2.32 -20.06 6.70
C ALA A 115 -1.51 -20.41 7.95
N ILE A 116 -1.10 -19.41 8.76
CA ILE A 116 -0.44 -19.64 10.05
C ILE A 116 -1.34 -20.43 10.99
N ILE A 117 -2.63 -20.05 11.09
CA ILE A 117 -3.60 -20.77 11.94
C ILE A 117 -3.70 -22.23 11.51
N VAL A 118 -3.80 -22.52 10.21
CA VAL A 118 -3.82 -23.90 9.70
C VAL A 118 -2.52 -24.63 10.06
N ALA A 119 -1.36 -24.00 9.88
CA ALA A 119 -0.07 -24.61 10.24
C ALA A 119 0.02 -24.94 11.74
N GLN A 120 -0.46 -24.06 12.62
CA GLN A 120 -0.53 -24.30 14.06
C GLN A 120 -1.45 -25.49 14.42
N LEU A 121 -2.60 -25.60 13.75
CA LEU A 121 -3.51 -26.74 13.94
C LEU A 121 -2.88 -28.06 13.45
N VAL A 122 -2.09 -28.02 12.39
CA VAL A 122 -1.31 -29.19 11.93
C VAL A 122 -0.24 -29.57 12.94
N GLU A 123 0.52 -28.61 13.46
CA GLU A 123 1.52 -28.85 14.51
C GLU A 123 0.89 -29.47 15.76
N GLN A 124 -0.34 -29.06 16.11
CA GLN A 124 -1.10 -29.62 17.23
C GLN A 124 -1.71 -31.00 16.94
N GLY A 125 -1.59 -31.52 15.73
CA GLY A 125 -2.21 -32.78 15.29
C GLY A 125 -3.72 -32.71 15.13
N LEU A 126 -4.31 -31.52 15.09
CA LEU A 126 -5.75 -31.30 14.89
C LEU A 126 -6.12 -31.28 13.39
N LEU A 127 -5.18 -30.89 12.53
CA LEU A 127 -5.28 -30.99 11.08
C LEU A 127 -4.08 -31.77 10.52
N SER A 128 -4.18 -32.19 9.27
CA SER A 128 -3.11 -32.81 8.50
C SER A 128 -3.16 -32.29 7.08
N TYR A 129 -1.99 -32.04 6.48
CA TYR A 129 -1.91 -31.58 5.09
C TYR A 129 -2.21 -32.72 4.10
N GLU A 130 -1.99 -33.95 4.54
CA GLU A 130 -2.19 -35.17 3.76
C GLU A 130 -3.61 -35.73 3.88
N GLU A 131 -4.37 -35.25 4.87
CA GLU A 131 -5.75 -35.67 5.09
C GLU A 131 -6.71 -34.91 4.17
N ARG A 132 -7.79 -35.59 3.76
CA ARG A 132 -8.82 -34.99 2.91
C ARG A 132 -9.53 -33.89 3.68
N ILE A 133 -9.86 -32.80 2.98
CA ILE A 133 -10.74 -31.76 3.53
C ILE A 133 -12.08 -32.37 3.98
N ALA A 134 -12.60 -33.35 3.24
CA ALA A 134 -13.84 -34.06 3.57
C ALA A 134 -13.84 -34.74 4.95
N THR A 135 -12.67 -35.10 5.49
CA THR A 135 -12.54 -35.65 6.84
C THR A 135 -12.88 -34.61 7.91
N TYR A 136 -12.56 -33.34 7.66
CA TYR A 136 -12.85 -32.22 8.56
C TYR A 136 -14.15 -31.50 8.22
N TRP A 137 -14.56 -31.52 6.95
CA TRP A 137 -15.73 -30.86 6.42
C TRP A 137 -16.46 -31.79 5.42
N PRO A 138 -17.34 -32.69 5.90
CA PRO A 138 -17.98 -33.70 5.06
C PRO A 138 -18.77 -33.15 3.87
N GLU A 139 -19.43 -32.01 4.02
CA GLU A 139 -20.20 -31.38 2.95
C GLU A 139 -19.32 -30.90 1.80
N PHE A 140 -18.02 -30.71 2.03
CA PHE A 140 -17.06 -30.36 0.99
C PHE A 140 -16.86 -31.47 -0.04
N ALA A 141 -17.17 -32.73 0.29
CA ALA A 141 -16.98 -33.90 -0.59
C ALA A 141 -17.84 -33.89 -1.86
N GLN A 142 -18.87 -33.03 -1.95
CA GLN A 142 -19.77 -32.96 -3.11
C GLN A 142 -19.03 -32.55 -4.41
N GLY A 143 -19.57 -32.92 -5.57
CA GLY A 143 -19.04 -32.51 -6.88
C GLY A 143 -17.65 -33.08 -7.16
N ASP A 144 -17.51 -34.40 -7.02
CA ASP A 144 -16.33 -35.20 -7.32
C ASP A 144 -15.08 -34.84 -6.48
N LYS A 145 -15.29 -34.42 -5.21
CA LYS A 145 -14.23 -34.04 -4.24
C LYS A 145 -14.10 -35.02 -3.07
N GLU A 146 -14.64 -36.22 -3.21
CA GLU A 146 -14.62 -37.27 -2.19
C GLU A 146 -13.32 -38.10 -2.15
N ASN A 147 -12.51 -38.06 -3.21
CA ASN A 147 -11.33 -38.94 -3.41
C ASN A 147 -9.98 -38.26 -3.18
#